data_AF-A0A919HNU4-F1
#
_entry.id   AF-A0A919HNU4-F1
#
_cell.length_a   1.000
_cell.length_b   1.000
_cell.length_c   1.000
_cell.angle_alpha   90.00
_cell.angle_beta   90.00
_cell.angle_gamma   90.00
#
_symmetry.space_group_name_H-M   'P 1'
#
loop_
_entity.id
_entity.type
_entity.pdbx_description
1 polymer ?
#
loop_
_entity_poly.entity_id
_entity_poly.type
_entity_poly.pdbx_seq_one_letter_code
_entity_poly.pdbx_strand_id
1 'polypeptide(L)'
;MNSQVNYTVNSLKLQGQDMGSGKLTLKVDNVDGQAWHQFSQQYSAQSQALLAKPELAQNPELYQQALTETLFNALPILLKGNPSVTISPLSWRNAKGESTLNLSVLLKDPARDRSAADRRTARIAWCSPRTAKW
;
A
#
# COMPACT_ATOMS: atom_id res chain seq x y z
N MET A 1 -13.85 5.67 3.01
CA MET A 1 -13.38 6.79 3.85
C MET A 1 -12.42 7.62 3.02
N ASN A 2 -12.53 8.94 3.13
CA ASN A 2 -11.60 9.88 2.50
C ASN A 2 -10.90 10.64 3.63
N SER A 3 -9.60 10.87 3.48
CA SER A 3 -8.76 11.47 4.50
C SER A 3 -7.72 12.36 3.85
N GLN A 4 -7.54 13.55 4.41
CA GLN A 4 -6.50 14.47 3.99
C GLN A 4 -5.68 14.87 5.21
N VAL A 5 -4.36 14.74 5.07
CA VAL A 5 -3.38 15.16 6.06
C VAL A 5 -2.50 16.22 5.43
N ASN A 6 -2.46 17.39 6.04
CA ASN A 6 -1.55 18.47 5.66
C ASN A 6 -0.43 18.52 6.70
N TYR A 7 0.81 18.34 6.27
CA TYR A 7 1.99 18.36 7.12
C TYR A 7 2.93 19.48 6.67
N THR A 8 3.44 20.27 7.63
CA THR A 8 4.41 21.33 7.36
C THR A 8 5.63 21.10 8.23
N VAL A 9 6.80 21.14 7.61
CA VAL A 9 8.12 21.09 8.23
C VAL A 9 8.73 22.48 8.11
N ASN A 10 8.85 23.17 9.23
CA ASN A 10 9.35 24.55 9.26
C ASN A 10 10.86 24.63 9.01
N SER A 11 11.63 23.72 9.59
CA SER A 11 13.08 23.58 9.36
C SER A 11 13.49 22.17 9.73
N LEU A 12 14.04 21.44 8.76
CA LEU A 12 14.69 20.16 8.97
C LEU A 12 16.19 20.39 9.08
N LYS A 13 16.76 20.09 10.24
CA LYS A 13 18.20 20.15 10.47
C LYS A 13 18.73 18.74 10.69
N LEU A 14 19.71 18.34 9.90
CA LEU A 14 20.43 17.08 10.07
C LEU A 14 21.88 17.41 10.44
N GLN A 15 22.32 16.97 11.62
CA GLN A 15 23.68 17.22 12.13
C GLN A 15 24.09 18.71 12.14
N GLY A 16 23.13 19.60 12.40
CA GLY A 16 23.34 21.06 12.38
C GLY A 16 23.29 21.69 10.99
N GLN A 17 23.23 20.90 9.92
CA GLN A 17 23.06 21.39 8.56
C GLN A 17 21.57 21.55 8.22
N ASP A 18 21.20 22.74 7.73
CA ASP A 18 19.84 23.01 7.28
C ASP A 18 19.55 22.29 5.97
N MET A 19 18.60 21.37 6.00
CA MET A 19 18.14 20.58 4.86
C MET A 19 16.96 21.23 4.13
N GLY A 20 16.35 22.25 4.74
CA GLY A 20 15.24 23.00 4.19
C GLY A 20 13.94 22.89 5.00
N SER A 21 12.89 23.37 4.37
CA SER A 21 11.51 23.36 4.85
C SER A 21 10.63 22.69 3.82
N GLY A 22 9.48 22.16 4.24
CA GLY A 22 8.60 21.50 3.29
C GLY A 22 7.14 21.52 3.71
N LYS A 23 6.27 21.41 2.72
CA LYS A 23 4.83 21.23 2.88
C LYS A 23 4.42 20.00 2.12
N LEU A 24 3.72 19.09 2.77
CA LEU A 24 3.19 17.86 2.21
C LEU A 24 1.69 17.85 2.41
N THR A 25 0.93 17.72 1.32
CA THR A 25 -0.49 17.38 1.37
C THR A 25 -0.67 15.95 0.90
N LEU A 26 -1.09 15.07 1.80
CA LEU A 26 -1.44 13.69 1.52
C LEU A 26 -2.96 13.55 1.54
N LYS A 27 -3.53 13.10 0.43
CA LYS A 27 -4.95 12.73 0.29
C LYS A 27 -5.03 11.24 0.05
N VAL A 28 -5.95 10.60 0.75
CA VAL A 28 -6.24 9.18 0.62
C VAL A 28 -7.74 9.05 0.48
N ASP A 29 -8.18 8.49 -0.64
CA ASP A 29 -9.60 8.32 -0.98
C ASP A 29 -9.94 6.85 -1.14
N ASN A 30 -11.22 6.52 -0.98
CA ASN A 30 -11.75 5.17 -1.18
C ASN A 30 -11.10 4.09 -0.28
N VAL A 31 -10.63 4.47 0.91
CA VAL A 31 -10.17 3.49 1.89
C VAL A 31 -11.36 2.84 2.57
N ASP A 32 -11.40 1.51 2.52
CA ASP A 32 -12.36 0.73 3.28
C ASP A 32 -11.99 0.78 4.77
N GLY A 33 -12.95 1.15 5.64
CA GLY A 33 -12.69 1.36 7.07
C GLY A 33 -12.36 0.06 7.81
N GLN A 34 -12.96 -1.06 7.40
CA GLN A 34 -12.67 -2.37 7.97
C GLN A 34 -11.27 -2.84 7.54
N ALA A 35 -10.93 -2.64 6.27
CA ALA A 35 -9.59 -2.89 5.75
C ALA A 35 -8.53 -2.05 6.45
N TRP A 36 -8.80 -0.77 6.72
CA TRP A 36 -7.89 0.10 7.48
C TRP A 36 -7.66 -0.43 8.90
N HIS A 37 -8.72 -0.85 9.58
CA HIS A 37 -8.61 -1.42 10.92
C HIS A 37 -7.77 -2.71 10.92
N GLN A 38 -8.04 -3.62 9.98
CA GLN A 38 -7.29 -4.87 9.82
C GLN A 38 -5.81 -4.62 9.47
N PHE A 39 -5.55 -3.69 8.54
CA PHE A 39 -4.21 -3.27 8.18
C PHE A 39 -3.44 -2.73 9.38
N SER A 40 -4.04 -1.80 10.13
CA SER A 40 -3.41 -1.18 11.31
C SER A 40 -3.08 -2.21 12.39
N GLN A 41 -4.00 -3.14 12.67
CA GLN A 41 -3.76 -4.23 13.62
C GLN A 41 -2.61 -5.12 13.17
N GLN A 42 -2.62 -5.56 11.91
CA GLN A 42 -1.61 -6.47 11.39
C GLN A 42 -0.23 -5.82 11.30
N TYR A 43 -0.15 -4.60 10.77
CA TYR A 43 1.09 -3.84 10.66
C TYR A 43 1.70 -3.57 12.04
N SER A 44 0.89 -3.12 13.01
CA SER A 44 1.38 -2.81 14.36
C SER A 44 1.88 -4.06 15.08
N ALA A 45 1.14 -5.17 15.01
CA ALA A 45 1.54 -6.44 15.63
C ALA A 45 2.86 -6.96 15.04
N GLN A 46 3.02 -6.94 13.71
CA GLN A 46 4.25 -7.38 13.06
C GLN A 46 5.42 -6.44 13.36
N SER A 47 5.21 -5.12 13.31
CA SER A 47 6.24 -4.13 13.63
C SER A 47 6.74 -4.28 15.08
N GLN A 48 5.83 -4.51 16.02
CA GLN A 48 6.19 -4.79 17.41
C GLN A 48 7.02 -6.08 17.54
N ALA A 49 6.67 -7.11 16.78
CA ALA A 49 7.43 -8.36 16.74
C ALA A 49 8.84 -8.17 16.14
N LEU A 50 9.00 -7.28 15.16
CA LEU A 50 10.33 -6.93 14.62
C LEU A 50 11.19 -6.22 15.66
N LEU A 51 10.62 -5.30 16.44
CA LEU A 51 11.34 -4.61 17.52
C LEU A 51 11.80 -5.57 18.63
N ALA A 52 11.07 -6.68 18.83
CA ALA A 52 11.45 -7.70 19.81
C ALA A 52 12.59 -8.62 19.32
N LYS A 53 13.03 -8.52 18.05
CA LYS A 53 14.11 -9.35 17.50
C LYS A 53 15.48 -8.71 17.76
N PRO A 54 16.34 -9.32 18.59
CA PRO A 54 17.67 -8.77 18.88
C PRO A 54 18.62 -8.79 17.67
N GLU A 55 18.33 -9.61 16.66
CA GLU A 55 19.09 -9.68 15.40
C GLU A 55 18.91 -8.40 14.57
N LEU A 56 17.72 -7.79 14.61
CA LEU A 56 17.42 -6.58 13.86
C LEU A 56 17.99 -5.32 14.55
N ALA A 57 18.14 -5.36 15.88
CA ALA A 57 18.79 -4.29 16.63
C ALA A 57 20.28 -4.10 16.26
N GLN A 58 20.93 -5.18 15.80
CA GLN A 58 22.34 -5.18 15.42
C GLN A 58 22.56 -4.81 13.95
N ASN A 59 21.51 -4.86 13.11
CA ASN A 59 21.62 -4.57 11.70
C ASN A 59 20.45 -3.68 11.20
N PRO A 60 20.69 -2.37 11.07
CA PRO A 60 19.65 -1.43 10.65
C PRO A 60 19.19 -1.62 9.20
N GLU A 61 19.97 -2.27 8.34
CA GLU A 61 19.54 -2.59 6.97
C GLU A 61 18.52 -3.74 6.97
N LEU A 62 18.80 -4.82 7.73
CA LEU A 62 17.86 -5.93 7.89
C LEU A 62 16.55 -5.45 8.56
N TYR A 63 16.63 -4.51 9.50
CA TYR A 63 15.45 -3.91 10.10
C TYR A 63 14.59 -3.16 9.06
N GLN A 64 15.20 -2.36 8.19
CA GLN A 64 14.48 -1.65 7.13
C GLN A 64 13.84 -2.60 6.12
N GLN A 65 14.55 -3.67 5.73
CA GLN A 65 14.01 -4.71 4.86
C GLN A 65 12.80 -5.40 5.52
N ALA A 66 12.93 -5.83 6.77
CA ALA A 66 11.85 -6.50 7.48
C ALA A 66 10.62 -5.60 7.69
N LEU A 67 10.82 -4.31 7.99
CA LEU A 67 9.73 -3.34 8.07
C LEU A 67 9.04 -3.16 6.71
N THR A 68 9.82 -3.10 5.64
CA THR A 68 9.32 -2.95 4.28
C THR A 68 8.50 -4.18 3.87
N GLU A 69 9.00 -5.38 4.15
CA GLU A 69 8.26 -6.64 3.96
C GLU A 69 6.96 -6.66 4.77
N THR A 70 7.01 -6.24 6.03
CA THR A 70 5.82 -6.13 6.90
C THR A 70 4.76 -5.21 6.29
N LEU A 71 5.18 -4.06 5.76
CA LEU A 71 4.29 -3.14 5.06
C LEU A 71 3.69 -3.80 3.80
N PHE A 72 4.51 -4.41 2.94
CA PHE A 72 4.05 -5.06 1.72
C PHE A 72 3.14 -6.27 1.98
N ASN A 73 3.34 -6.99 3.09
CA ASN A 73 2.48 -8.11 3.50
C ASN A 73 1.11 -7.63 3.99
N ALA A 74 1.04 -6.45 4.62
CA ALA A 74 -0.23 -5.87 5.08
C ALA A 74 -0.95 -5.07 3.98
N LEU A 75 -0.22 -4.55 2.99
CA LEU A 75 -0.74 -3.70 1.91
C LEU A 75 -1.95 -4.29 1.16
N PRO A 76 -2.01 -5.59 0.82
CA PRO A 76 -3.16 -6.20 0.12
C PRO A 76 -4.50 -6.00 0.82
N ILE A 77 -4.50 -5.85 2.15
CA ILE A 77 -5.71 -5.62 2.94
C ILE A 77 -6.37 -4.31 2.50
N LEU A 78 -5.56 -3.26 2.31
CA LEU A 78 -6.03 -1.94 1.89
C LEU A 78 -6.55 -1.93 0.45
N LEU A 79 -6.08 -2.84 -0.41
CA LEU A 79 -6.45 -2.89 -1.83
C LEU A 79 -7.92 -3.27 -2.06
N LYS A 80 -8.59 -3.89 -1.08
CA LYS A 80 -9.99 -4.34 -1.19
C LYS A 80 -10.97 -3.22 -1.54
N GLY A 81 -10.65 -1.98 -1.15
CA GLY A 81 -11.44 -0.78 -1.40
C GLY A 81 -11.09 -0.03 -2.70
N ASN A 82 -10.11 -0.51 -3.48
CA ASN A 82 -9.50 0.24 -4.59
C ASN A 82 -9.07 1.67 -4.18
N PRO A 83 -8.24 1.82 -3.13
CA PRO A 83 -7.89 3.13 -2.62
C PRO A 83 -7.06 3.92 -3.63
N SER A 84 -7.19 5.23 -3.61
CA SER A 84 -6.29 6.15 -4.33
C SER A 84 -5.55 7.02 -3.35
N VAL A 85 -4.25 7.17 -3.57
CA VAL A 85 -3.36 8.01 -2.76
C VAL A 85 -2.83 9.13 -3.64
N THR A 86 -3.01 10.37 -3.21
CA THR A 86 -2.51 11.56 -3.90
C THR A 86 -1.65 12.40 -2.97
N ILE A 87 -0.44 12.71 -3.40
CA ILE A 87 0.47 13.67 -2.82
C ILE A 87 0.48 14.88 -3.75
N SER A 88 -0.16 15.98 -3.35
CA SER A 88 -0.17 17.19 -4.19
C SER A 88 -0.57 18.45 -3.42
N PRO A 89 0.27 19.51 -3.42
CA PRO A 89 1.72 19.50 -3.74
C PRO A 89 2.55 19.06 -2.53
N LEU A 90 3.59 18.25 -2.77
CA LEU A 90 4.78 18.26 -1.91
C LEU A 90 5.68 19.39 -2.41
N SER A 91 5.96 20.39 -1.59
CA SER A 91 6.97 21.42 -1.85
C SER A 91 8.09 21.29 -0.84
N TRP A 92 9.33 21.30 -1.30
CA TRP A 92 10.54 21.26 -0.50
C TRP A 92 11.45 22.43 -0.89
N ARG A 93 11.81 23.28 0.06
CA ARG A 93 12.64 24.45 -0.18
C ARG A 93 13.88 24.40 0.69
N ASN A 94 15.05 24.48 0.07
CA ASN A 94 16.35 24.54 0.75
C ASN A 94 17.18 25.71 0.20
N ALA A 95 18.43 25.84 0.66
CA ALA A 95 19.33 26.92 0.22
C ALA A 95 19.65 26.90 -1.28
N LYS A 96 19.45 25.77 -1.98
CA LYS A 96 19.72 25.61 -3.41
C LYS A 96 18.50 25.85 -4.30
N GLY A 97 17.31 25.98 -3.74
CA GLY A 97 16.07 26.23 -4.49
C GLY A 97 14.85 25.53 -3.92
N GLU A 98 13.80 25.44 -4.75
CA GLU A 98 12.54 24.80 -4.41
C GLU A 98 12.26 23.62 -5.36
N SER A 99 11.89 22.48 -4.79
CA SER A 99 11.49 21.26 -5.49
C SER A 99 10.01 21.01 -5.22
N THR A 100 9.26 20.66 -6.26
CA THR A 100 7.85 20.28 -6.11
C THR A 100 7.61 18.88 -6.67
N LEU A 101 6.76 18.11 -6.00
CA LEU A 101 6.35 16.77 -6.42
C LEU A 101 4.83 16.66 -6.31
N ASN A 102 4.21 16.24 -7.41
CA ASN A 102 2.83 15.80 -7.44
C ASN A 102 2.83 14.33 -7.85
N LEU A 103 2.22 13.48 -7.02
CA LEU A 103 2.14 12.04 -7.25
C LEU A 103 0.71 11.57 -6.97
N SER A 104 0.09 10.89 -7.91
CA SER A 104 -1.20 10.22 -7.70
C SER A 104 -1.06 8.74 -8.07
N VAL A 105 -1.44 7.87 -7.14
CA VAL A 105 -1.34 6.41 -7.29
C VAL A 105 -2.72 5.81 -7.05
N LEU A 106 -3.19 5.01 -8.00
CA LEU A 106 -4.38 4.17 -7.84
C LEU A 106 -3.93 2.74 -7.55
N LEU A 107 -4.41 2.19 -6.44
CA LEU A 107 -4.03 0.87 -5.95
C LEU A 107 -5.20 -0.10 -6.20
N LYS A 108 -4.96 -1.14 -7.00
CA LYS A 108 -5.97 -2.15 -7.37
C LYS A 108 -5.61 -3.51 -6.80
N ASP A 109 -6.63 -4.31 -6.50
CA ASP A 109 -6.48 -5.71 -6.08
C ASP A 109 -6.16 -6.62 -7.30
N PRO A 110 -4.94 -7.18 -7.39
CA PRO A 110 -4.55 -8.04 -8.51
C PRO A 110 -5.30 -9.38 -8.55
N ALA A 111 -5.93 -9.82 -7.46
CA ALA A 111 -6.71 -11.05 -7.43
C ALA A 111 -8.05 -10.89 -8.16
N ARG A 112 -8.65 -9.69 -8.14
CA ARG A 112 -9.91 -9.41 -8.85
C ARG A 112 -9.75 -9.40 -10.37
N ASP A 113 -8.59 -8.99 -10.86
CA ASP A 113 -8.30 -8.98 -12.30
C ASP A 113 -8.14 -10.41 -12.87
N ARG A 114 -7.79 -11.40 -12.04
CA ARG A 114 -7.71 -12.82 -12.46
C ARG A 114 -9.08 -13.47 -12.69
N SER A 115 -10.15 -12.99 -12.05
CA SER A 115 -11.49 -13.58 -12.18
C SER A 115 -12.19 -13.27 -13.51
N ALA A 116 -11.67 -12.34 -14.32
CA ALA A 116 -12.18 -12.09 -15.67
C ALA A 116 -11.72 -13.16 -16.69
N ALA A 117 -10.62 -13.86 -16.43
CA ALA A 117 -10.08 -14.87 -17.34
C ALA A 117 -10.70 -16.27 -17.17
N ASP A 118 -11.36 -16.53 -16.04
CA ASP A 118 -11.96 -17.83 -15.69
C ASP A 118 -13.49 -17.83 -15.85
N ARG A 119 -13.97 -17.41 -17.02
CA ARG A 119 -15.36 -17.59 -17.48
C ARG A 119 -15.42 -18.20 -18.87
N ARG A 120 -14.59 -19.22 -19.13
CA ARG A 120 -14.85 -20.14 -20.25
C ARG A 120 -15.64 -21.32 -19.72
N THR A 121 -16.96 -21.19 -19.81
CA THR A 121 -17.95 -22.22 -19.54
C THR A 121 -17.60 -23.50 -20.30
N ALA A 122 -16.99 -24.48 -19.63
CA ALA A 122 -16.94 -25.85 -20.12
C ALA A 122 -18.34 -26.46 -19.98
N ARG A 123 -19.22 -26.22 -20.96
CA ARG A 123 -20.44 -27.02 -21.14
C ARG A 123 -20.03 -28.37 -21.71
N ILE A 124 -19.84 -29.36 -20.84
CA ILE A 124 -19.78 -30.75 -21.26
C ILE A 124 -21.23 -31.19 -21.53
N ALA A 125 -21.61 -31.25 -22.81
CA ALA A 125 -22.88 -31.84 -23.22
C ALA A 125 -22.74 -33.37 -23.19
N TRP A 126 -23.45 -34.03 -22.26
CA TRP A 126 -23.63 -35.48 -22.28
C TRP A 126 -24.60 -35.86 -23.40
N CYS A 127 -24.12 -36.57 -24.43
CA CYS A 127 -24.96 -37.18 -25.44
C CYS A 127 -25.30 -38.62 -24.99
N SER A 128 -26.59 -38.88 -24.74
CA SER A 128 -27.08 -40.20 -24.31
C SER A 128 -27.33 -41.10 -25.54
N PRO A 129 -26.87 -42.36 -25.58
CA PRO A 129 -27.12 -43.24 -26.71
C PRO A 129 -28.56 -43.76 -26.70
N ARG A 130 -29.30 -43.45 -27.77
CA ARG A 130 -30.66 -43.91 -28.03
C ARG A 130 -30.60 -45.37 -28.52
N THR A 131 -31.14 -46.29 -27.72
CA THR A 131 -31.62 -47.66 -28.02
C THR A 131 -31.31 -48.27 -29.39
N ALA A 132 -30.54 -49.37 -29.41
CA ALA A 132 -30.61 -50.39 -30.45
C ALA A 132 -31.34 -51.62 -29.89
N LYS A 133 -32.46 -52.00 -30.53
CA LYS A 133 -33.15 -53.28 -30.29
C LYS A 133 -32.35 -54.41 -30.93
N TRP A 134 -32.42 -55.56 -30.27
CA TRP A 134 -31.87 -56.88 -30.62
C TRP A 134 -32.08 -57.28 -32.08
#